data_AF-A0A972KZZ8-F1
#
_entry.id   AF-A0A972KZZ8-F1
#
_cell.length_a   1.000
_cell.length_b   1.000
_cell.length_c   1.000
_cell.angle_alpha   90.00
_cell.angle_beta   90.00
_cell.angle_gamma   90.00
#
_symmetry.space_group_name_H-M   'P 1'
#
loop_
_entity.id
_entity.type
_entity.pdbx_description
1 polymer ?
#
loop_
_entity_poly.entity_id
_entity_poly.type
_entity_poly.pdbx_seq_one_letter_code
_entity_poly.pdbx_strand_id
1 'polypeptide(L)'
;MIIKKLVGLFSKKHTESAPLIIIKKNTSADNIKEYQSIEEAILDLENDPNVSFEKIEKLRSSFKNLKNKTSIKIKNGEIIN
;
A
#
# COMPACT_ATOMS: atom_id res chain seq x y z
N MET A 1 28.63 -12.64 42.45
CA MET A 1 27.76 -11.64 41.81
C MET A 1 27.91 -11.71 40.28
N ILE A 2 27.30 -12.69 39.58
CA ILE A 2 27.33 -12.77 38.09
C ILE A 2 26.06 -13.48 37.56
N ILE A 3 24.86 -13.05 37.96
CA ILE A 3 23.60 -13.60 37.41
C ILE A 3 22.60 -12.49 37.05
N LYS A 4 23.09 -11.39 36.46
CA LYS A 4 22.22 -10.28 35.98
C LYS A 4 22.27 -10.04 34.47
N LYS A 5 23.03 -10.82 33.69
CA LYS A 5 23.31 -10.49 32.28
C LYS A 5 22.58 -11.33 31.22
N LEU A 6 21.71 -12.26 31.61
CA LEU A 6 21.04 -13.17 30.64
C LEU A 6 19.54 -12.95 30.44
N VAL A 7 18.94 -11.92 31.06
CA VAL A 7 17.48 -11.67 30.97
C VAL A 7 17.09 -10.92 29.68
N GLY A 8 18.04 -10.44 28.88
CA GLY A 8 17.78 -9.65 27.65
C GLY A 8 17.34 -10.46 26.43
N LEU A 9 17.58 -11.77 26.41
CA LEU A 9 17.32 -12.63 25.25
C LEU A 9 15.84 -13.05 25.09
N PHE A 10 14.98 -12.77 26.06
CA PHE A 10 13.54 -13.03 26.00
C PHE A 10 12.69 -11.79 25.76
N SER A 11 13.29 -10.69 25.33
CA SER A 11 12.53 -9.61 24.70
C SER A 11 11.99 -10.14 23.38
N LYS A 12 10.79 -10.74 23.42
CA LYS A 12 9.99 -10.99 22.22
C LYS A 12 9.88 -9.65 21.51
N LYS A 13 10.67 -9.45 20.45
CA LYS A 13 10.36 -8.46 19.44
C LYS A 13 8.99 -8.88 18.94
N HIS A 14 7.95 -8.17 19.35
CA HIS A 14 6.67 -8.24 18.69
C HIS A 14 6.97 -7.79 17.26
N THR A 15 7.21 -8.75 16.38
CA THR A 15 7.11 -8.55 14.94
C THR A 15 5.69 -8.06 14.75
N GLU A 16 5.54 -6.77 14.51
CA GLU A 16 4.26 -6.19 14.15
C GLU A 16 3.68 -7.06 13.04
N SER A 17 2.52 -7.66 13.31
CA SER A 17 1.83 -8.51 12.36
C SER A 17 1.41 -7.62 11.20
N ALA A 18 2.25 -7.52 10.17
CA ALA A 18 1.88 -6.85 8.93
C ALA A 18 0.64 -7.57 8.38
N PRO A 19 -0.46 -6.85 8.08
CA PRO A 19 -1.67 -7.48 7.57
C PRO A 19 -1.36 -8.12 6.21
N LEU A 20 -1.46 -9.45 6.16
CA LEU A 20 -1.28 -10.23 4.94
C LEU A 20 -2.61 -10.25 4.19
N ILE A 21 -2.72 -9.52 3.08
CA ILE A 21 -3.92 -9.53 2.24
C ILE A 21 -3.75 -10.65 1.20
N ILE A 22 -4.50 -11.75 1.34
CA ILE A 22 -4.55 -12.86 0.37
C ILE A 22 -5.78 -12.66 -0.53
N ILE A 23 -5.56 -12.28 -1.80
CA ILE A 23 -6.63 -12.20 -2.80
C ILE A 23 -6.70 -13.53 -3.56
N LYS A 24 -7.82 -14.24 -3.45
CA LYS A 24 -8.02 -15.52 -4.15
C LYS A 24 -8.35 -15.27 -5.63
N LYS A 25 -7.51 -15.77 -6.54
CA LYS A 25 -7.71 -15.71 -8.00
C LYS A 25 -8.84 -16.65 -8.42
N ASN A 26 -10.09 -16.18 -8.35
CA ASN A 26 -11.25 -16.86 -8.94
C ASN A 26 -11.86 -15.99 -10.06
N THR A 27 -11.10 -15.82 -11.15
CA THR A 27 -11.62 -15.27 -12.42
C THR A 27 -10.80 -15.88 -13.57
N SER A 28 -11.49 -16.26 -14.65
CA SER A 28 -10.88 -16.65 -15.92
C SER A 28 -9.90 -15.56 -16.35
N ALA A 29 -8.65 -15.95 -16.63
CA ALA A 29 -7.49 -15.08 -16.73
C ALA A 29 -7.46 -14.19 -17.98
N ASP A 30 -8.55 -14.15 -18.76
CA ASP A 30 -8.51 -13.68 -20.14
C ASP A 30 -8.31 -12.16 -20.28
N ASN A 31 -8.45 -11.39 -19.19
CA ASN A 31 -8.28 -9.93 -19.20
C ASN A 31 -7.52 -9.38 -17.97
N ILE A 32 -6.70 -10.18 -17.29
CA ILE A 32 -5.90 -9.68 -16.16
C ILE A 32 -4.59 -9.11 -16.70
N LYS A 33 -4.41 -7.79 -16.58
CA LYS A 33 -3.13 -7.13 -16.82
C LYS A 33 -2.38 -6.99 -15.50
N GLU A 34 -1.20 -7.59 -15.43
CA GLU A 34 -0.30 -7.52 -14.27
C GLU A 34 0.68 -6.36 -14.45
N TYR A 35 0.96 -5.64 -13.35
CA TYR A 35 1.86 -4.49 -13.32
C TYR A 35 2.95 -4.71 -12.28
N GLN A 36 4.17 -4.27 -12.58
CA GLN A 36 5.32 -4.35 -11.68
C GLN A 36 5.28 -3.27 -10.60
N SER A 37 4.58 -2.15 -10.87
CA SER A 37 4.39 -1.09 -9.89
C SER A 37 3.07 -0.33 -10.08
N ILE A 38 2.69 0.45 -9.07
CA ILE A 38 1.52 1.34 -9.15
C ILE A 38 1.77 2.45 -10.17
N GLU A 39 3.01 2.92 -10.30
CA GLU A 39 3.39 3.91 -11.31
C GLU A 39 3.14 3.40 -12.74
N GLU A 40 3.41 2.12 -13.02
CA GLU A 40 3.11 1.50 -14.32
C GLU A 40 1.61 1.45 -14.60
N ALA A 41 0.81 1.12 -13.58
CA ALA A 41 -0.65 1.13 -13.71
C ALA A 41 -1.22 2.55 -13.93
N ILE A 42 -0.63 3.57 -13.30
CA ILE A 42 -1.03 4.97 -13.51
C ILE A 42 -0.70 5.43 -14.93
N LEU A 43 0.47 5.07 -15.46
CA LEU A 43 0.85 5.37 -16.85
C LEU A 43 -0.11 4.75 -17.86
N ASP A 44 -0.60 3.54 -17.60
CA ASP A 44 -1.60 2.92 -18.47
C ASP A 44 -2.93 3.70 -18.46
N LEU A 45 -3.38 4.11 -17.28
CA LEU A 45 -4.60 4.92 -17.12
C LEU A 45 -4.47 6.30 -17.77
N GLU A 46 -3.28 6.88 -17.82
CA GLU A 46 -3.01 8.15 -18.51
C GLU A 46 -3.23 8.09 -20.02
N ASN A 47 -3.00 6.91 -20.61
CA ASN A 47 -3.18 6.68 -22.03
C ASN A 47 -4.61 6.27 -22.38
N ASP A 48 -5.48 6.04 -21.38
CA ASP A 48 -6.88 5.68 -21.59
C ASP A 48 -7.72 6.93 -21.91
N PRO A 49 -8.32 7.03 -23.11
CA PRO A 49 -9.13 8.19 -23.50
C PRO A 49 -10.41 8.35 -22.65
N ASN A 50 -10.82 7.31 -21.91
CA ASN A 50 -11.99 7.35 -21.03
C ASN A 50 -11.67 7.91 -19.65
N VAL A 51 -10.39 8.12 -19.33
CA VAL A 51 -9.96 8.65 -18.04
C VAL A 51 -9.58 10.12 -18.22
N SER A 52 -10.22 10.99 -17.44
CA SER A 52 -9.90 12.42 -17.49
C SER A 52 -8.55 12.71 -16.83
N PHE A 53 -7.82 13.66 -17.41
CA PHE A 53 -6.56 14.14 -16.86
C PHE A 53 -6.67 14.59 -15.38
N GLU A 54 -7.77 15.25 -15.02
CA GLU A 54 -8.02 15.69 -13.64
C GLU A 54 -8.06 14.52 -12.63
N LYS A 55 -8.64 13.37 -13.03
CA LYS A 55 -8.69 12.17 -12.18
C LYS A 55 -7.30 11.58 -11.99
N ILE A 56 -6.47 11.56 -13.03
CA ILE A 56 -5.08 11.10 -12.96
C ILE A 56 -4.27 11.98 -12.01
N GLU A 57 -4.35 13.30 -12.15
CA GLU A 57 -3.60 14.23 -11.29
C GLU A 57 -3.98 14.07 -9.82
N LYS A 58 -5.29 13.94 -9.54
CA LYS A 58 -5.77 13.65 -8.18
C LYS A 58 -5.21 12.34 -7.66
N LEU A 59 -5.20 11.28 -8.48
CA LEU A 59 -4.64 9.97 -8.13
C LEU A 59 -3.14 10.06 -7.81
N ARG A 60 -2.35 10.73 -8.65
CA ARG A 60 -0.90 10.94 -8.43
C ARG A 60 -0.63 11.68 -7.13
N SER A 61 -1.38 12.75 -6.87
CA SER A 61 -1.26 13.52 -5.62
C SER A 61 -1.60 12.66 -4.40
N SER A 62 -2.72 11.94 -4.43
CA SER A 62 -3.11 11.01 -3.36
C SER A 62 -2.05 9.94 -3.12
N PHE A 63 -1.53 9.32 -4.18
CA PHE A 63 -0.50 8.30 -4.06
C PHE A 63 0.81 8.85 -3.48
N LYS A 64 1.25 10.03 -3.93
CA LYS A 64 2.44 10.71 -3.36
C LYS A 64 2.25 11.02 -1.87
N ASN A 65 1.06 11.46 -1.48
CA ASN A 65 0.73 11.73 -0.07
C ASN A 65 0.70 10.45 0.77
N LEU A 66 0.29 9.32 0.18
CA LEU A 66 0.29 8.00 0.83
C LEU A 66 1.71 7.45 1.01
N LYS A 67 2.54 7.50 -0.04
CA LYS A 67 3.89 6.90 -0.06
C LYS A 67 4.80 7.43 1.05
N ASN A 68 4.57 8.67 1.49
CA ASN A 68 5.39 9.35 2.50
C ASN A 68 4.80 9.28 3.92
N LYS A 69 3.65 8.64 4.13
CA LYS A 69 2.97 8.57 5.43
C LYS A 69 3.03 7.17 6.03
N THR A 70 3.38 7.10 7.31
CA THR A 70 3.31 5.86 8.11
C THR A 70 1.91 5.60 8.68
N SER A 71 1.06 6.64 8.73
CA SER A 71 -0.33 6.56 9.19
C SER A 71 -1.21 7.51 8.39
N ILE A 72 -2.43 7.07 8.07
CA ILE A 72 -3.44 7.87 7.38
C ILE A 72 -4.77 7.81 8.13
N LYS A 73 -5.51 8.91 8.08
CA LYS A 73 -6.89 8.99 8.54
C LYS A 73 -7.79 9.20 7.33
N ILE A 74 -8.88 8.45 7.25
CA ILE A 74 -9.83 8.52 6.15
C ILE A 74 -11.21 8.86 6.72
N LYS A 75 -11.88 9.86 6.14
CA LYS A 75 -13.25 10.24 6.48
C LYS A 75 -14.01 10.51 5.20
N ASN A 76 -15.17 9.87 5.01
CA ASN A 76 -16.02 10.03 3.82
C ASN A 76 -15.29 9.77 2.48
N GLY A 77 -14.35 8.81 2.46
CA GLY A 77 -13.58 8.48 1.25
C GLY A 77 -12.44 9.45 0.93
N GLU A 78 -12.16 10.44 1.80
CA GLU A 78 -11.06 11.38 1.62
C GLU A 78 -9.99 11.20 2.69
N ILE A 79 -8.73 11.43 2.30
CA ILE A 79 -7.59 11.45 3.22
C ILE A 79 -7.64 12.77 3.99
N ILE A 80 -7.76 12.70 5.30
CA ILE A 80 -7.70 13.84 6.20
C ILE A 80 -6.34 13.86 6.92
N ASN A 81 -5.82 15.05 7.21
CA ASN A 81 -4.57 15.25 7.95
C ASN A 81 -4.80 15.12 9.46
#